data_AF-A0AAN7JFZ1-F1
#
_entry.id   AF-A0AAN7JFZ1-F1
#
_cell.length_a   1.000
_cell.length_b   1.000
_cell.length_c   1.000
_cell.angle_alpha   90.00
_cell.angle_beta   90.00
_cell.angle_gamma   90.00
#
_symmetry.space_group_name_H-M   'P 1'
#
loop_
_entity.id
_entity.type
_entity.pdbx_description
1 polymer ?
#
loop_
_entity_poly.entity_id
_entity_poly.type
_entity_poly.pdbx_seq_one_letter_code
_entity_poly.pdbx_strand_id
1 'polypeptide(L)'
;MGEEGEDPQRLKKIAAAAYDYDNDPRWADYWSNILIPPQMASNSDVVDHYKRKFYQRFIDPSLVVEAISSSSSSQGSRRSAPSSASSTTTSEHVGSRSSGTTAQTSGSSTTNPSSMGIDRQTLLFSINAWVLVVAVLAIFPLIPKNLSSRAYQLTFMGTTLSSLISVYSLYGKPRAWNMQALQAYFQSVIVTEDFMNFIFGLTFLTAPAYFRSALIPVLCHTIVHLAKFLRRNFTRSTLYRRYLEEPCVSVESNISTLGILSSQAEIALGFLILVSLFSRQRNVLLLFMYWQQLKLMYHAPATGGYHRSVWAKIGQTILPLVHCYAPFLNGLLSAAQRWWFR
;
A
#
# COMPACT_ATOMS: atom_id res chain seq x y z
N MET A 1 40.47 -22.57 -47.31
CA MET A 1 39.66 -23.61 -46.66
C MET A 1 39.68 -23.26 -45.17
N GLY A 2 38.73 -22.43 -44.73
CA GLY A 2 38.63 -21.98 -43.34
C GLY A 2 37.39 -22.62 -42.75
N GLU A 3 37.59 -23.54 -41.82
CA GLU A 3 36.52 -24.07 -40.98
C GLU A 3 35.96 -22.91 -40.16
N GLU A 4 34.77 -22.43 -40.53
CA GLU A 4 33.94 -21.60 -39.67
C GLU A 4 33.63 -22.42 -38.41
N GLY A 5 34.35 -22.16 -37.32
CA GLY A 5 34.03 -22.73 -36.02
C GLY A 5 32.60 -22.35 -35.66
N GLU A 6 31.69 -23.32 -35.76
CA GLU A 6 30.29 -23.15 -35.46
C GLU A 6 30.12 -22.53 -34.07
N ASP A 7 29.47 -21.37 -33.99
CA ASP A 7 29.17 -20.71 -32.72
C ASP A 7 28.58 -21.74 -31.74
N PRO A 8 29.18 -21.96 -30.56
CA PRO A 8 28.74 -23.01 -29.63
C PRO A 8 27.28 -22.83 -29.19
N GLN A 9 26.72 -21.62 -29.31
CA GLN A 9 25.32 -21.34 -29.08
C GLN A 9 24.40 -21.76 -30.25
N ARG A 10 24.88 -21.73 -31.49
CA ARG A 10 24.13 -22.22 -32.66
C ARG A 10 23.93 -23.72 -32.58
N LEU A 11 24.97 -24.47 -32.23
CA LEU A 11 24.89 -25.92 -32.02
C LEU A 11 23.89 -26.28 -30.91
N LYS A 12 23.87 -25.53 -29.81
CA LYS A 12 22.89 -25.74 -28.72
C LYS A 12 21.46 -25.40 -29.12
N LYS A 13 21.27 -24.35 -29.93
CA LYS A 13 19.94 -24.01 -30.49
C LYS A 13 19.43 -25.10 -31.45
N ILE A 14 20.32 -25.71 -32.24
CA ILE A 14 20.00 -26.83 -33.13
C ILE A 14 19.67 -28.09 -32.32
N ALA A 15 20.46 -28.41 -31.28
CA ALA A 15 20.19 -29.52 -30.38
C ALA A 15 18.86 -29.35 -29.62
N ALA A 16 18.54 -28.13 -29.19
CA ALA A 16 17.25 -27.82 -28.60
C ALA A 16 16.10 -27.97 -29.60
N ALA A 17 16.27 -27.62 -30.88
CA ALA A 17 15.23 -27.80 -31.89
C ALA A 17 15.00 -29.27 -32.26
N ALA A 18 16.04 -30.11 -32.19
CA ALA A 18 16.00 -31.53 -32.50
C ALA A 18 15.56 -32.43 -31.33
N TYR A 19 15.34 -31.86 -30.15
CA TYR A 19 14.89 -32.63 -28.98
C TYR A 19 13.44 -33.10 -29.13
N ASP A 20 13.17 -34.33 -28.71
CA ASP A 20 11.84 -34.93 -28.77
C ASP A 20 11.00 -34.52 -27.55
N TYR A 21 10.35 -33.36 -27.65
CA TYR A 21 9.51 -32.81 -26.57
C TYR A 21 8.20 -33.57 -26.39
N ASP A 22 7.69 -34.25 -27.42
CA ASP A 22 6.37 -34.89 -27.38
C ASP A 22 6.39 -36.20 -26.58
N ASN A 23 7.57 -36.81 -26.43
CA ASN A 23 7.79 -38.02 -25.67
C ASN A 23 8.24 -37.76 -24.21
N ASP A 24 8.47 -36.50 -23.83
CA ASP A 24 8.89 -36.11 -22.47
C ASP A 24 7.66 -35.73 -21.60
N PRO A 25 7.32 -36.51 -20.55
CA PRO A 25 6.16 -36.21 -19.70
C PRO A 25 6.31 -34.88 -18.96
N ARG A 26 7.53 -34.39 -18.77
CA ARG A 26 7.80 -33.11 -18.09
C ARG A 26 7.43 -31.92 -18.97
N TRP A 27 7.42 -32.08 -20.30
CA TRP A 27 7.01 -31.03 -21.21
C TRP A 27 5.50 -30.77 -21.12
N ALA A 28 4.67 -31.81 -21.03
CA ALA A 28 3.22 -31.68 -20.87
C ALA A 28 2.83 -30.97 -19.55
N ASP A 29 3.49 -31.35 -18.45
CA ASP A 29 3.31 -30.68 -17.15
C ASP A 29 3.81 -29.23 -17.18
N TYR A 30 4.93 -28.96 -17.85
CA TYR A 30 5.45 -27.61 -17.99
C TYR A 30 4.52 -26.73 -18.84
N TRP A 31 4.03 -27.23 -19.97
CA TRP A 31 3.16 -26.51 -20.90
C TRP A 31 1.81 -26.15 -20.30
N SER A 32 1.19 -27.06 -19.54
CA SER A 32 -0.09 -26.81 -18.87
C SER A 32 -0.03 -25.76 -17.76
N ASN A 33 1.15 -25.56 -17.16
CA ASN A 33 1.38 -24.53 -16.13
C ASN A 33 1.69 -23.14 -16.70
N ILE A 34 1.93 -23.00 -18.02
CA ILE A 34 2.19 -21.71 -18.65
C ILE A 34 0.85 -21.07 -19.06
N LEU A 35 0.53 -19.93 -18.45
CA LEU A 35 -0.65 -19.12 -18.79
C LEU A 35 -0.39 -18.31 -20.07
N ILE A 36 -0.62 -18.92 -21.24
CA ILE A 36 -0.55 -18.24 -22.54
C ILE A 36 -1.97 -17.80 -22.95
N PRO A 37 -2.19 -16.53 -23.33
CA PRO A 37 -3.46 -16.10 -23.91
C PRO A 37 -3.82 -16.95 -25.14
N PRO A 38 -5.09 -17.38 -25.31
CA PRO A 38 -5.48 -18.34 -26.35
C PRO A 38 -5.19 -17.87 -27.79
N GLN A 39 -5.04 -16.55 -28.01
CA GLN A 39 -4.68 -15.97 -29.31
C GLN A 39 -3.17 -16.09 -29.65
N MET A 40 -2.31 -16.37 -28.67
CA MET A 40 -0.86 -16.52 -28.87
C MET A 40 -0.39 -17.98 -28.79
N ALA A 41 -1.19 -18.88 -28.23
CA ALA A 41 -0.86 -20.29 -28.07
C ALA A 41 -0.80 -21.07 -29.41
N SER A 42 -1.44 -20.56 -30.47
CA SER A 42 -1.40 -21.14 -31.82
C SER A 42 -0.20 -20.69 -32.65
N ASN A 43 0.59 -19.73 -32.17
CA ASN A 43 1.75 -19.24 -32.90
C ASN A 43 2.97 -20.15 -32.66
N SER A 44 3.51 -20.73 -33.74
CA SER A 44 4.68 -21.62 -33.69
C SER A 44 5.90 -20.98 -33.04
N ASP A 45 6.09 -19.66 -33.23
CA ASP A 45 7.24 -18.94 -32.67
C ASP A 45 7.18 -18.84 -31.13
N VAL A 46 5.96 -18.76 -30.60
CA VAL A 46 5.71 -18.72 -29.15
C VAL A 46 5.96 -20.11 -28.55
N VAL A 47 5.47 -21.16 -29.22
CA VAL A 47 5.69 -22.55 -28.82
C VAL A 47 7.20 -22.87 -28.81
N ASP A 48 7.93 -22.49 -29.86
CA ASP A 48 9.37 -22.74 -29.97
C ASP A 48 10.19 -21.97 -28.94
N HIS A 49 9.79 -20.75 -28.58
CA HIS A 49 10.43 -20.00 -27.51
C HIS A 49 10.30 -20.72 -26.16
N TYR A 50 9.11 -21.26 -25.85
CA TYR A 50 8.89 -22.00 -24.62
C TYR A 50 9.55 -23.39 -24.63
N LYS A 51 9.65 -24.05 -25.79
CA LYS A 51 10.47 -25.27 -25.95
C LYS A 51 11.94 -24.99 -25.63
N ARG A 52 12.49 -23.88 -26.13
CA ARG A 52 13.87 -23.45 -25.81
C ARG A 52 14.05 -23.10 -24.33
N LYS A 53 13.05 -22.47 -23.69
CA LYS A 53 13.07 -22.21 -22.23
C LYS A 53 12.99 -23.49 -21.40
N PHE A 54 12.20 -24.47 -21.83
CA PHE A 54 12.16 -25.79 -21.21
C PHE A 54 13.51 -26.48 -21.32
N TYR A 55 14.10 -26.51 -22.53
CA TYR A 55 15.41 -27.09 -22.78
C TYR A 55 16.51 -26.43 -21.95
N GLN A 56 16.47 -25.09 -21.84
CA GLN A 56 17.37 -24.33 -20.97
C GLN A 56 17.20 -24.74 -19.49
N ARG A 57 15.96 -24.94 -19.03
CA ARG A 57 15.68 -25.21 -17.61
C ARG A 57 16.00 -26.64 -17.19
N PHE A 58 15.82 -27.62 -18.08
CA PHE A 58 15.86 -29.05 -17.72
C PHE A 58 17.00 -29.84 -18.35
N ILE A 59 17.64 -29.34 -19.41
CA ILE A 59 18.66 -30.09 -20.18
C ILE A 59 19.98 -29.34 -20.25
N ASP A 60 19.99 -28.11 -20.79
CA ASP A 60 21.22 -27.32 -20.91
C ASP A 60 21.04 -25.88 -20.37
N PRO A 61 21.41 -25.63 -19.10
CA PRO A 61 21.36 -24.29 -18.47
C PRO A 61 22.21 -23.23 -19.17
N SER A 62 23.15 -23.63 -20.04
CA SER A 62 24.06 -22.72 -20.74
C SER A 62 23.52 -22.26 -22.12
N LEU A 63 22.34 -22.73 -22.52
CA LEU A 63 21.61 -22.21 -23.68
C LEU A 63 21.04 -20.81 -23.38
N VAL A 64 21.42 -19.80 -24.15
CA VAL A 64 20.87 -18.45 -24.00
C VAL A 64 19.61 -18.31 -24.87
N VAL A 65 18.45 -18.12 -24.23
CA VAL A 65 17.17 -17.92 -24.91
C VAL A 65 16.85 -16.42 -24.99
N GLU A 66 16.82 -15.88 -26.20
CA GLU A 66 16.43 -14.49 -26.46
C GLU A 66 14.96 -14.25 -26.13
N ALA A 67 14.65 -13.11 -25.50
CA ALA A 67 13.30 -12.71 -25.16
C ALA A 67 12.50 -12.40 -26.44
N ILE A 68 11.25 -12.84 -26.52
CA ILE A 68 10.34 -12.45 -27.60
C ILE A 68 10.16 -10.93 -27.51
N SER A 69 10.70 -10.20 -28.49
CA SER A 69 10.43 -8.78 -28.67
C SER A 69 8.94 -8.61 -28.96
N SER A 70 8.19 -8.12 -27.97
CA SER A 70 6.79 -7.74 -28.13
C SER A 70 6.70 -6.48 -29.00
N SER A 71 6.72 -6.64 -30.31
CA SER A 71 6.45 -5.55 -31.26
C SER A 71 4.95 -5.26 -31.29
N SER A 72 4.50 -4.29 -30.48
CA SER A 72 3.21 -3.63 -30.65
C SER A 72 3.21 -2.77 -31.93
N SER A 73 2.15 -2.92 -32.71
CA SER A 73 1.88 -2.31 -34.02
C SER A 73 1.59 -0.80 -33.99
N SER A 74 2.15 -0.03 -34.94
CA SER A 74 1.44 0.84 -35.92
C SER A 74 2.38 1.87 -36.61
N GLN A 75 2.06 2.19 -37.88
CA GLN A 75 2.75 3.06 -38.89
C GLN A 75 3.93 2.44 -39.64
N GLY A 76 4.04 2.52 -40.98
CA GLY A 76 3.18 3.12 -42.02
C GLY A 76 3.57 2.55 -43.38
N SER A 77 2.75 2.86 -44.38
CA SER A 77 2.62 2.19 -45.68
C SER A 77 3.77 2.43 -46.70
N ARG A 78 4.01 1.41 -47.57
CA ARG A 78 4.67 1.43 -48.92
C ARG A 78 6.20 1.61 -48.89
N ARG A 79 7.06 0.99 -49.71
CA ARG A 79 6.94 0.31 -51.03
C ARG A 79 8.23 -0.51 -51.27
N SER A 80 8.17 -1.47 -52.20
CA SER A 80 9.19 -2.46 -52.54
C SER A 80 10.39 -1.96 -53.40
N ALA A 81 11.57 -2.52 -53.11
CA ALA A 81 12.68 -2.96 -54.00
C ALA A 81 13.56 -1.92 -54.76
N PRO A 82 14.72 -2.31 -55.37
CA PRO A 82 16.01 -2.62 -54.71
C PRO A 82 17.25 -1.97 -55.41
N SER A 83 18.46 -2.28 -54.92
CA SER A 83 19.74 -2.49 -55.67
C SER A 83 20.94 -1.55 -55.39
N SER A 84 22.10 -2.22 -55.19
CA SER A 84 23.44 -1.90 -55.73
C SER A 84 24.45 -1.05 -54.94
N ALA A 85 25.45 -1.77 -54.42
CA ALA A 85 26.90 -1.67 -54.70
C ALA A 85 27.70 -0.41 -54.31
N SER A 86 28.71 -0.59 -53.45
CA SER A 86 30.14 -0.21 -53.62
C SER A 86 30.93 -0.54 -52.33
N SER A 87 31.79 -1.58 -52.33
CA SER A 87 33.27 -1.51 -52.32
C SER A 87 33.85 -0.56 -51.26
N THR A 88 34.57 -1.01 -50.22
CA THR A 88 35.99 -1.40 -50.33
C THR A 88 36.49 -2.08 -49.05
N THR A 89 37.21 -3.19 -49.23
CA THR A 89 38.25 -3.74 -48.33
C THR A 89 39.48 -2.80 -48.38
N THR A 90 40.44 -2.74 -47.46
CA THR A 90 41.33 -3.82 -46.97
C THR A 90 42.38 -3.22 -45.99
N SER A 91 42.86 -4.03 -45.03
CA SER A 91 44.23 -4.02 -44.44
C SER A 91 44.65 -2.83 -43.53
N GLU A 92 45.42 -2.94 -42.44
CA GLU A 92 46.29 -3.97 -41.86
C GLU A 92 46.83 -3.46 -40.49
N HIS A 93 47.47 -4.37 -39.74
CA HIS A 93 48.52 -4.15 -38.73
C HIS A 93 48.21 -4.06 -37.21
N VAL A 94 48.40 -5.24 -36.56
CA VAL A 94 49.37 -5.56 -35.49
C VAL A 94 49.50 -4.64 -34.27
N GLY A 95 49.23 -5.21 -33.09
CA GLY A 95 49.65 -4.69 -31.79
C GLY A 95 49.60 -5.76 -30.70
N SER A 96 50.69 -6.52 -30.56
CA SER A 96 50.96 -7.49 -29.48
C SER A 96 51.23 -6.76 -28.16
N ARG A 97 50.63 -7.21 -27.04
CA ARG A 97 51.39 -7.61 -25.84
C ARG A 97 50.52 -8.19 -24.70
N SER A 98 51.02 -9.30 -24.18
CA SER A 98 50.61 -10.02 -22.99
C SER A 98 50.92 -9.27 -21.70
N SER A 99 50.09 -9.48 -20.67
CA SER A 99 50.47 -9.53 -19.26
C SER A 99 49.33 -10.15 -18.47
N GLY A 100 49.50 -11.40 -18.06
CA GLY A 100 48.66 -12.02 -17.04
C GLY A 100 49.39 -12.00 -15.71
N THR A 101 48.70 -11.70 -14.60
CA THR A 101 48.93 -12.40 -13.32
C THR A 101 47.76 -12.19 -12.35
N THR A 102 47.44 -13.29 -11.67
CA THR A 102 46.88 -13.42 -10.30
C THR A 102 45.39 -13.18 -10.06
N ALA A 103 44.69 -14.32 -9.99
CA ALA A 103 43.44 -14.51 -9.29
C ALA A 103 43.55 -14.10 -7.81
N GLN A 104 42.68 -13.19 -7.38
CA GLN A 104 42.21 -13.09 -6.00
C GLN A 104 40.70 -13.23 -6.00
N THR A 105 40.24 -14.37 -5.50
CA THR A 105 38.84 -14.65 -5.17
C THR A 105 38.45 -13.86 -3.93
N SER A 106 37.99 -12.63 -4.13
CA SER A 106 37.18 -11.92 -3.14
C SER A 106 35.73 -12.33 -3.38
N GLY A 107 35.15 -13.05 -2.42
CA GLY A 107 33.76 -13.48 -2.46
C GLY A 107 32.83 -12.31 -2.69
N SER A 108 32.30 -12.20 -3.90
CA SER A 108 31.20 -11.31 -4.21
C SER A 108 29.96 -11.88 -3.54
N SER A 109 29.62 -11.31 -2.38
CA SER A 109 28.25 -11.31 -1.90
C SER A 109 27.37 -10.85 -3.06
N THR A 110 26.60 -11.76 -3.62
CA THR A 110 25.52 -11.48 -4.55
C THR A 110 24.48 -10.62 -3.83
N THR A 111 24.73 -9.31 -3.79
CA THR A 111 23.69 -8.32 -3.60
C THR A 111 22.73 -8.50 -4.76
N ASN A 112 21.63 -9.18 -4.49
CA ASN A 112 20.45 -9.16 -5.34
C ASN A 112 20.20 -7.69 -5.74
N PRO A 113 19.95 -7.39 -7.02
CA PRO A 113 19.49 -6.06 -7.39
C PRO A 113 18.10 -5.91 -6.77
N SER A 114 18.03 -5.34 -5.57
CA SER A 114 16.81 -4.77 -5.05
C SER A 114 16.35 -3.77 -6.11
N SER A 115 15.28 -4.12 -6.81
CA SER A 115 14.58 -3.19 -7.66
C SER A 115 14.42 -1.87 -6.90
N MET A 116 14.54 -0.74 -7.59
CA MET A 116 14.20 0.59 -7.08
C MET A 116 12.70 0.73 -6.75
N GLY A 117 12.04 -0.35 -6.30
CA GLY A 117 10.74 -0.29 -5.67
C GLY A 117 10.93 0.38 -4.31
N ILE A 118 10.38 1.58 -4.18
CA ILE A 118 10.23 2.25 -2.89
C ILE A 118 9.69 1.23 -1.89
N ASP A 119 10.45 0.97 -0.83
CA ASP A 119 10.04 0.05 0.21
C ASP A 119 8.68 0.50 0.77
N ARG A 120 7.76 -0.45 0.86
CA ARG A 120 6.37 -0.18 1.18
C ARG A 120 6.19 0.48 2.55
N GLN A 121 7.06 0.15 3.51
CA GLN A 121 7.06 0.78 4.82
C GLN A 121 7.52 2.24 4.73
N THR A 122 8.52 2.52 3.90
CA THR A 122 8.99 3.88 3.59
C THR A 122 7.93 4.71 2.88
N LEU A 123 7.15 4.10 1.97
CA LEU A 123 6.01 4.76 1.33
C LEU A 123 4.93 5.14 2.36
N LEU A 124 4.51 4.19 3.20
CA LEU A 124 3.53 4.44 4.28
C LEU A 124 4.02 5.53 5.23
N PHE A 125 5.29 5.49 5.60
CA PHE A 125 5.91 6.53 6.42
C PHE A 125 5.84 7.91 5.76
N SER A 126 6.21 8.01 4.48
CA SER A 126 6.16 9.27 3.73
C SER A 126 4.74 9.83 3.65
N ILE A 127 3.74 8.97 3.44
CA ILE A 127 2.33 9.39 3.41
C ILE A 127 1.90 9.89 4.79
N ASN A 128 2.19 9.17 5.86
CA ASN A 128 1.81 9.59 7.22
C ASN A 128 2.54 10.87 7.66
N ALA A 129 3.81 11.04 7.29
CA ALA A 129 4.57 12.27 7.52
C ALA A 129 3.97 13.45 6.75
N TRP A 130 3.60 13.24 5.48
CA TRP A 130 2.90 14.24 4.68
C TRP A 130 1.55 14.62 5.29
N VAL A 131 0.75 13.63 5.70
CA VAL A 131 -0.55 13.85 6.38
C VAL A 131 -0.38 14.68 7.63
N LEU A 132 0.64 14.41 8.45
CA LEU A 132 0.95 15.18 9.66
C LEU A 132 1.23 16.65 9.33
N VAL A 133 2.09 16.93 8.35
CA VAL A 133 2.43 18.30 7.95
C VAL A 133 1.19 19.04 7.44
N VAL A 134 0.40 18.41 6.57
CA VAL A 134 -0.82 19.02 6.01
C VAL A 134 -1.89 19.21 7.09
N ALA A 135 -1.99 18.31 8.08
CA ALA A 135 -2.93 18.42 9.18
C ALA A 135 -2.59 19.61 10.09
N VAL A 136 -1.31 19.81 10.41
CA VAL A 136 -0.84 20.99 11.18
C VAL A 136 -1.16 22.28 10.40
N LEU A 137 -0.93 22.27 9.08
CA LEU A 137 -1.28 23.38 8.19
C LEU A 137 -2.79 23.66 8.17
N ALA A 138 -3.63 22.64 8.26
CA ALA A 138 -5.09 22.83 8.26
C ALA A 138 -5.61 23.47 9.57
N ILE A 139 -4.96 23.20 10.71
CA ILE A 139 -5.36 23.70 12.04
C ILE A 139 -4.85 25.12 12.29
N PHE A 140 -3.69 25.47 11.74
CA PHE A 140 -3.01 26.71 12.07
C PHE A 140 -3.83 27.95 11.62
N PRO A 141 -4.12 28.90 12.53
CA PRO A 141 -5.12 29.96 12.30
C PRO A 141 -4.67 31.05 11.32
N LEU A 142 -3.36 31.14 11.01
CA LEU A 142 -2.79 32.17 10.14
C LEU A 142 -2.95 31.87 8.63
N ILE A 143 -3.53 30.73 8.26
CA ILE A 143 -3.62 30.28 6.86
C ILE A 143 -4.96 30.69 6.25
N PRO A 144 -4.99 31.12 4.97
CA PRO A 144 -6.23 31.51 4.32
C PRO A 144 -7.22 30.36 4.30
N LYS A 145 -8.51 30.68 4.50
CA LYS A 145 -9.60 29.70 4.63
C LYS A 145 -9.66 28.69 3.48
N ASN A 146 -9.31 29.12 2.27
CA ASN A 146 -9.28 28.27 1.07
C ASN A 146 -8.14 27.24 1.10
N LEU A 147 -6.96 27.59 1.63
CA LEU A 147 -5.86 26.64 1.76
C LEU A 147 -6.11 25.69 2.94
N SER A 148 -6.62 26.20 4.06
CA SER A 148 -6.99 25.37 5.22
C SER A 148 -8.07 24.34 4.87
N SER A 149 -9.07 24.69 4.05
CA SER A 149 -10.10 23.73 3.62
C SER A 149 -9.58 22.67 2.65
N ARG A 150 -8.66 23.03 1.76
CA ARG A 150 -7.97 22.07 0.87
C ARG A 150 -7.03 21.17 1.66
N ALA A 151 -6.25 21.74 2.59
CA ALA A 151 -5.39 20.99 3.49
C ALA A 151 -6.20 19.99 4.33
N TYR A 152 -7.36 20.40 4.87
CA TYR A 152 -8.30 19.50 5.55
C TYR A 152 -8.67 18.31 4.66
N GLN A 153 -9.12 18.53 3.43
CA GLN A 153 -9.50 17.46 2.50
C GLN A 153 -8.30 16.55 2.17
N LEU A 154 -7.13 17.14 1.95
CA LEU A 154 -5.90 16.40 1.65
C LEU A 154 -5.42 15.55 2.84
N THR A 155 -5.58 16.03 4.08
CA THR A 155 -5.28 15.26 5.30
C THR A 155 -6.16 14.01 5.36
N PHE A 156 -7.47 14.14 5.16
CA PHE A 156 -8.36 12.97 5.19
C PHE A 156 -8.14 12.04 4.01
N MET A 157 -7.89 12.58 2.81
CA MET A 157 -7.56 11.77 1.63
C MET A 157 -6.23 11.00 1.80
N GLY A 158 -5.22 11.62 2.40
CA GLY A 158 -3.96 10.95 2.70
C GLY A 158 -4.12 9.90 3.82
N THR A 159 -4.96 10.18 4.81
CA THR A 159 -5.28 9.23 5.89
C THR A 159 -6.00 8.01 5.33
N THR A 160 -7.04 8.19 4.51
CA THR A 160 -7.77 7.07 3.89
C THR A 160 -6.87 6.23 2.99
N LEU A 161 -6.01 6.87 2.21
CA LEU A 161 -5.08 6.16 1.35
C LEU A 161 -4.04 5.38 2.16
N SER A 162 -3.46 6.00 3.19
CA SER A 162 -2.51 5.37 4.13
C SER A 162 -3.13 4.12 4.78
N SER A 163 -4.30 4.28 5.39
CA SER A 163 -5.01 3.18 6.06
C SER A 163 -5.45 2.09 5.07
N LEU A 164 -5.87 2.45 3.85
CA LEU A 164 -6.26 1.48 2.83
C LEU A 164 -5.06 0.63 2.39
N ILE A 165 -3.90 1.27 2.19
CA ILE A 165 -2.65 0.58 1.86
C ILE A 165 -2.23 -0.34 3.01
N SER A 166 -2.38 0.10 4.27
CA SER A 166 -2.08 -0.72 5.46
C SER A 166 -2.98 -1.95 5.53
N VAL A 167 -4.30 -1.77 5.47
CA VAL A 167 -5.28 -2.87 5.48
C VAL A 167 -5.04 -3.85 4.34
N TYR A 168 -4.87 -3.34 3.12
CA TYR A 168 -4.65 -4.18 1.94
C TYR A 168 -3.43 -5.08 2.07
N SER A 169 -2.42 -4.67 2.83
CA SER A 169 -1.23 -5.47 3.00
C SER A 169 -1.23 -6.48 4.11
N LEU A 170 -1.95 -6.18 5.19
CA LEU A 170 -2.02 -7.05 6.33
C LEU A 170 -3.02 -8.18 6.04
N TYR A 171 -4.08 -7.87 5.29
CA TYR A 171 -5.18 -8.79 5.03
C TYR A 171 -5.24 -9.30 3.57
N GLY A 172 -4.48 -8.69 2.65
CA GLY A 172 -4.39 -9.15 1.26
C GLY A 172 -5.69 -8.97 0.47
N LYS A 173 -5.86 -9.78 -0.57
CA LYS A 173 -7.07 -9.79 -1.40
C LYS A 173 -8.14 -10.71 -0.79
N PRO A 174 -9.44 -10.39 -0.91
CA PRO A 174 -10.49 -11.29 -0.45
C PRO A 174 -10.40 -12.64 -1.17
N ARG A 175 -10.52 -13.73 -0.40
CA ARG A 175 -10.35 -15.13 -0.87
C ARG A 175 -11.27 -15.47 -2.06
N ALA A 176 -12.44 -14.85 -2.12
CA ALA A 176 -13.34 -14.88 -3.26
C ALA A 176 -14.22 -13.62 -3.24
N TRP A 177 -14.67 -13.18 -4.41
CA TRP A 177 -15.67 -12.10 -4.55
C TRP A 177 -17.12 -12.59 -4.30
N ASN A 178 -17.27 -13.61 -3.45
CA ASN A 178 -18.58 -14.07 -3.00
C ASN A 178 -18.99 -13.27 -1.75
N MET A 179 -20.29 -12.99 -1.59
CA MET A 179 -20.82 -12.22 -0.45
C MET A 179 -20.40 -12.81 0.90
N GLN A 180 -20.37 -14.14 1.03
CA GLN A 180 -19.95 -14.83 2.26
C GLN A 180 -18.45 -14.67 2.54
N ALA A 181 -17.61 -14.79 1.50
CA ALA A 181 -16.16 -14.62 1.64
C ALA A 181 -15.80 -13.15 1.93
N LEU A 182 -16.53 -12.21 1.34
CA LEU A 182 -16.39 -10.79 1.61
C LEU A 182 -16.85 -10.44 3.03
N GLN A 183 -17.95 -11.02 3.51
CA GLN A 183 -18.39 -10.86 4.90
C GLN A 183 -17.32 -11.38 5.88
N ALA A 184 -16.77 -12.57 5.65
CA ALA A 184 -15.70 -13.11 6.49
C ALA A 184 -14.44 -12.23 6.46
N TYR A 185 -14.09 -11.68 5.29
CA TYR A 185 -13.00 -10.72 5.15
C TYR A 185 -13.27 -9.45 5.97
N PHE A 186 -14.44 -8.83 5.85
CA PHE A 186 -14.78 -7.66 6.65
C PHE A 186 -14.79 -7.95 8.15
N GLN A 187 -15.25 -9.12 8.60
CA GLN A 187 -15.17 -9.51 10.01
C GLN A 187 -13.74 -9.53 10.54
N SER A 188 -12.77 -9.96 9.72
CA SER A 188 -11.35 -9.93 10.11
C SER A 188 -10.75 -8.52 10.11
N VAL A 189 -11.23 -7.66 9.21
CA VAL A 189 -10.67 -6.31 8.98
C VAL A 189 -11.29 -5.27 9.92
N ILE A 190 -12.57 -5.39 10.26
CA ILE A 190 -13.34 -4.39 11.01
C ILE A 190 -12.81 -4.14 12.44
N VAL A 191 -12.09 -5.13 12.97
CA VAL A 191 -11.46 -5.12 14.29
C VAL A 191 -10.20 -4.25 14.31
N THR A 192 -9.63 -3.96 13.14
CA THR A 192 -8.34 -3.27 12.99
C THR A 192 -8.46 -1.76 13.18
N GLU A 193 -7.51 -1.17 13.89
CA GLU A 193 -7.38 0.28 14.04
C GLU A 193 -7.28 0.98 12.67
N ASP A 194 -6.49 0.42 11.74
CA ASP A 194 -6.35 0.95 10.38
C ASP A 194 -7.68 1.02 9.63
N PHE A 195 -8.55 0.01 9.78
CA PHE A 195 -9.87 0.03 9.13
C PHE A 195 -10.79 1.09 9.74
N MET A 196 -10.74 1.27 11.06
CA MET A 196 -11.50 2.34 11.71
C MET A 196 -11.04 3.72 11.25
N ASN A 197 -9.74 3.93 11.09
CA ASN A 197 -9.18 5.17 10.55
C ASN A 197 -9.52 5.37 9.07
N PHE A 198 -9.62 4.28 8.31
CA PHE A 198 -10.11 4.33 6.93
C PHE A 198 -11.55 4.84 6.85
N ILE A 199 -12.47 4.25 7.62
CA ILE A 199 -13.87 4.67 7.64
C ILE A 199 -14.02 6.08 8.21
N PHE A 200 -13.26 6.43 9.26
CA PHE A 200 -13.21 7.78 9.81
C PHE A 200 -12.80 8.79 8.73
N GLY A 201 -11.69 8.51 8.03
CA GLY A 201 -11.21 9.38 6.95
C GLY A 201 -12.20 9.51 5.81
N LEU A 202 -12.87 8.42 5.42
CA LEU A 202 -13.87 8.42 4.35
C LEU A 202 -15.11 9.25 4.71
N THR A 203 -15.53 9.15 5.97
CA THR A 203 -16.67 9.93 6.51
C THR A 203 -16.39 11.42 6.44
N PHE A 204 -15.19 11.87 6.81
CA PHE A 204 -14.83 13.29 6.80
C PHE A 204 -14.33 13.83 5.46
N LEU A 205 -13.95 12.95 4.53
CA LEU A 205 -13.62 13.34 3.15
C LEU A 205 -14.86 13.85 2.39
N THR A 206 -16.02 13.24 2.67
CA THR A 206 -17.31 13.63 2.06
C THR A 206 -18.02 14.74 2.85
N ALA A 207 -17.58 15.01 4.07
CA ALA A 207 -18.13 16.05 4.93
C ALA A 207 -17.55 17.44 4.61
N PRO A 208 -18.32 18.52 4.86
CA PRO A 208 -17.81 19.87 4.72
C PRO A 208 -16.77 20.21 5.82
N ALA A 209 -15.75 21.00 5.47
CA ALA A 209 -14.55 21.28 6.30
C ALA A 209 -14.78 22.15 7.57
N TYR A 210 -16.00 22.20 8.10
CA TYR A 210 -16.33 23.00 9.29
C TYR A 210 -15.84 22.33 10.59
N PHE A 211 -15.67 21.00 10.59
CA PHE A 211 -15.27 20.23 11.76
C PHE A 211 -13.74 20.14 11.91
N ARG A 212 -13.05 21.27 12.13
CA ARG A 212 -11.58 21.27 12.31
C ARG A 212 -11.11 20.38 13.47
N SER A 213 -11.94 20.18 14.49
CA SER A 213 -11.68 19.25 15.60
C SER A 213 -11.54 17.79 15.17
N ALA A 214 -12.04 17.42 13.99
CA ALA A 214 -11.88 16.08 13.41
C ALA A 214 -10.43 15.73 13.08
N LEU A 215 -9.53 16.71 13.02
CA LEU A 215 -8.11 16.45 12.78
C LEU A 215 -7.37 15.98 14.04
N ILE A 216 -7.91 16.21 15.24
CA ILE A 216 -7.22 15.86 16.49
C ILE A 216 -6.95 14.34 16.58
N PRO A 217 -7.93 13.45 16.30
CA PRO A 217 -7.70 12.00 16.25
C PRO A 217 -6.65 11.60 15.20
N VAL A 218 -6.73 12.19 14.01
CA VAL A 218 -5.79 11.93 12.90
C VAL A 218 -4.37 12.32 13.28
N LEU A 219 -4.19 13.47 13.94
CA LEU A 219 -2.89 13.91 14.45
C LEU A 219 -2.35 12.94 15.49
N CYS A 220 -3.16 12.54 16.47
CA CYS A 220 -2.75 11.59 17.51
C CYS A 220 -2.25 10.28 16.88
N HIS A 221 -3.01 9.74 15.93
CA HIS A 221 -2.66 8.51 15.25
C HIS A 221 -1.40 8.64 14.38
N THR A 222 -1.31 9.68 13.55
CA THR A 222 -0.13 9.89 12.68
C THR A 222 1.15 10.13 13.47
N ILE A 223 1.08 10.84 14.60
CA ILE A 223 2.23 11.04 15.50
C ILE A 223 2.71 9.71 16.09
N VAL A 224 1.81 8.84 16.53
CA VAL A 224 2.17 7.51 17.06
C VAL A 224 2.83 6.64 15.98
N HIS A 225 2.27 6.61 14.77
CA HIS A 225 2.87 5.87 13.66
C HIS A 225 4.25 6.42 13.26
N LEU A 226 4.39 7.74 13.25
CA LEU A 226 5.66 8.40 12.94
C LEU A 226 6.72 8.07 14.00
N ALA A 227 6.40 8.19 15.29
CA ALA A 227 7.32 7.91 16.38
C ALA A 227 7.84 6.47 16.34
N LYS A 228 6.94 5.49 16.14
CA LYS A 228 7.30 4.07 16.01
C LYS A 228 8.22 3.81 14.81
N PHE A 229 7.93 4.42 13.67
CA PHE A 229 8.74 4.24 12.45
C PHE A 229 10.11 4.92 12.56
N LEU A 230 10.17 6.15 13.08
CA LEU A 230 11.41 6.88 13.31
C LEU A 230 12.35 6.09 14.21
N ARG A 231 11.81 5.59 15.33
CA ARG A 231 12.59 4.83 16.30
C ARG A 231 13.14 3.53 15.71
N ARG A 232 12.36 2.83 14.89
CA ARG A 232 12.75 1.54 14.29
C ARG A 232 13.81 1.68 13.20
N ASN A 233 13.75 2.75 12.40
CA ASN A 233 14.62 2.90 11.22
C ASN A 233 15.80 3.86 11.42
N PHE A 234 15.65 4.89 12.25
CA PHE A 234 16.64 5.99 12.35
C PHE A 234 17.37 6.04 13.69
N THR A 235 17.34 4.99 14.52
CA THR A 235 18.02 4.97 15.83
C THR A 235 19.52 5.27 15.73
N ARG A 236 20.14 4.95 14.59
CA ARG A 236 21.59 5.17 14.34
C ARG A 236 21.91 6.55 13.77
N SER A 237 20.91 7.35 13.41
CA SER A 237 21.11 8.68 12.82
C SER A 237 21.40 9.73 13.89
N THR A 238 22.42 10.56 13.66
CA THR A 238 22.81 11.66 14.56
C THR A 238 21.75 12.75 14.65
N LEU A 239 20.99 12.98 13.57
CA LEU A 239 19.88 13.94 13.54
C LEU A 239 18.68 13.48 14.39
N TYR A 240 18.39 12.17 14.35
CA TYR A 240 17.36 11.58 15.19
C TYR A 240 17.70 11.74 16.68
N ARG A 241 18.94 11.38 17.04
CA ARG A 241 19.46 11.49 18.41
C ARG A 241 19.42 12.92 18.95
N ARG A 242 19.67 13.93 18.10
CA ARG A 242 19.77 15.33 18.53
C ARG A 242 18.41 16.04 18.71
N TYR A 243 17.40 15.70 17.91
CA TYR A 243 16.13 16.47 17.90
C TYR A 243 14.87 15.63 18.10
N LEU A 244 14.89 14.34 17.75
CA LEU A 244 13.67 13.53 17.64
C LEU A 244 13.61 12.40 18.67
N GLU A 245 14.72 12.06 19.33
CA GLU A 245 14.78 10.99 20.34
C GLU A 245 13.88 11.31 21.54
N GLU A 246 14.07 12.45 22.21
CA GLU A 246 13.24 12.87 23.35
C GLU A 246 11.73 12.93 23.04
N PRO A 247 11.25 13.60 21.97
CA PRO A 247 9.82 13.63 21.67
C PRO A 247 9.28 12.26 21.26
N CYS A 248 10.05 11.40 20.56
CA CYS A 248 9.59 10.05 20.22
C CYS A 248 9.44 9.17 21.46
N VAL A 249 10.39 9.25 22.41
CA VAL A 249 10.30 8.51 23.68
C VAL A 249 9.13 9.03 24.52
N SER A 250 8.93 10.35 24.56
CA SER A 250 7.79 10.96 25.23
C SER A 250 6.45 10.49 24.63
N VAL A 251 6.32 10.49 23.30
CA VAL A 251 5.11 9.98 22.62
C VAL A 251 4.87 8.51 22.95
N GLU A 252 5.90 7.66 22.89
CA GLU A 252 5.78 6.23 23.20
C GLU A 252 5.37 6.00 24.67
N SER A 253 5.93 6.77 25.60
CA SER A 253 5.56 6.70 27.02
C SER A 253 4.12 7.16 27.31
N ASN A 254 3.53 7.95 26.40
CA ASN A 254 2.21 8.55 26.55
C ASN A 254 1.16 8.00 25.57
N ILE A 255 1.39 6.84 24.95
CA ILE A 255 0.45 6.23 23.98
C ILE A 255 -0.96 6.09 24.55
N SER A 256 -1.09 5.66 25.81
CA SER A 256 -2.38 5.53 26.48
C SER A 256 -3.09 6.87 26.64
N THR A 257 -2.35 7.93 27.01
CA THR A 257 -2.87 9.29 27.12
C THR A 257 -3.33 9.83 25.76
N LEU A 258 -2.56 9.58 24.68
CA LEU A 258 -2.95 9.93 23.32
C LEU A 258 -4.20 9.16 22.86
N GLY A 259 -4.32 7.89 23.22
CA GLY A 259 -5.52 7.08 22.97
C GLY A 259 -6.76 7.64 23.66
N ILE A 260 -6.64 8.01 24.94
CA ILE A 260 -7.74 8.66 25.69
C ILE A 260 -8.08 10.01 25.06
N LEU A 261 -7.09 10.82 24.69
CA LEU A 261 -7.31 12.12 24.05
C LEU A 261 -8.03 11.97 22.70
N SER A 262 -7.63 10.99 21.88
CA SER A 262 -8.30 10.67 20.62
C SER A 262 -9.75 10.29 20.85
N SER A 263 -10.02 9.35 21.76
CA SER A 263 -11.39 8.93 22.07
C SER A 263 -12.26 10.04 22.65
N GLN A 264 -11.70 10.94 23.46
CA GLN A 264 -12.40 12.14 23.94
C GLN A 264 -12.75 13.07 22.78
N ALA A 265 -11.79 13.33 21.88
CA ALA A 265 -12.00 14.17 20.72
C ALA A 265 -13.04 13.58 19.76
N GLU A 266 -13.05 12.26 19.54
CA GLU A 266 -14.02 11.56 18.71
C GLU A 266 -15.44 11.62 19.31
N ILE A 267 -15.58 11.37 20.61
CA ILE A 267 -16.89 11.46 21.27
C ILE A 267 -17.39 12.91 21.27
N ALA A 268 -16.52 13.88 21.57
CA ALA A 268 -16.85 15.30 21.50
C ALA A 268 -17.25 15.74 20.09
N LEU A 269 -16.55 15.24 19.07
CA LEU A 269 -16.88 15.47 17.66
C LEU A 269 -18.26 14.91 17.31
N GLY A 270 -18.60 13.75 17.88
CA GLY A 270 -19.95 13.22 17.82
C GLY A 270 -20.94 14.25 18.31
N PHE A 271 -20.85 14.64 19.58
CA PHE A 271 -21.78 15.63 20.14
C PHE A 271 -21.83 16.92 19.34
N LEU A 272 -20.71 17.37 18.76
CA LEU A 272 -20.66 18.53 17.87
C LEU A 272 -21.50 18.32 16.60
N ILE A 273 -21.40 17.15 15.95
CA ILE A 273 -22.23 16.81 14.79
C ILE A 273 -23.71 16.73 15.19
N LEU A 274 -24.04 16.18 16.37
CA LEU A 274 -25.41 16.16 16.87
C LEU A 274 -25.96 17.57 17.09
N VAL A 275 -25.19 18.46 17.72
CA VAL A 275 -25.56 19.87 17.91
C VAL A 275 -25.68 20.61 16.57
N SER A 276 -24.84 20.24 15.58
CA SER A 276 -24.88 20.85 14.24
C SER A 276 -26.20 20.62 13.50
N LEU A 277 -27.00 19.60 13.88
CA LEU A 277 -28.34 19.41 13.33
C LEU A 277 -29.31 20.55 13.66
N PHE A 278 -29.10 21.24 14.79
CA PHE A 278 -29.91 22.39 15.16
C PHE A 278 -29.50 23.66 14.39
N SER A 279 -28.33 23.64 13.74
CA SER A 279 -27.83 24.73 12.90
C SER A 279 -28.40 24.65 11.46
N ARG A 280 -28.04 25.65 10.64
CA ARG A 280 -28.39 25.71 9.20
C ARG A 280 -27.59 24.70 8.35
N GLN A 281 -26.54 24.11 8.91
CA GLN A 281 -25.64 23.15 8.26
C GLN A 281 -26.02 21.69 8.56
N ARG A 282 -27.30 21.34 8.35
CA ARG A 282 -27.82 20.02 8.71
C ARG A 282 -27.29 18.95 7.75
N ASN A 283 -26.60 17.95 8.30
CA ASN A 283 -26.22 16.75 7.56
C ASN A 283 -26.57 15.50 8.37
N VAL A 284 -27.81 15.03 8.18
CA VAL A 284 -28.34 13.86 8.90
C VAL A 284 -27.57 12.58 8.53
N LEU A 285 -27.14 12.46 7.27
CA LEU A 285 -26.37 11.31 6.81
C LEU A 285 -25.01 11.23 7.51
N LEU A 286 -24.31 12.36 7.64
CA LEU A 286 -23.04 12.44 8.38
C LEU A 286 -23.22 12.04 9.85
N LEU A 287 -24.28 12.54 10.51
CA LEU A 287 -24.57 12.14 11.89
C LEU A 287 -24.76 10.64 11.99
N PHE A 288 -25.60 10.06 11.13
CA PHE A 288 -25.90 8.64 11.15
C PHE A 288 -24.64 7.79 10.89
N MET A 289 -23.88 8.08 9.84
CA MET A 289 -22.63 7.39 9.52
C MET A 289 -21.61 7.49 10.66
N TYR A 290 -21.44 8.68 11.24
CA TYR A 290 -20.49 8.88 12.32
C TYR A 290 -20.90 8.20 13.63
N TRP A 291 -22.20 8.17 13.95
CA TRP A 291 -22.69 7.44 15.13
C TRP A 291 -22.53 5.93 14.99
N GLN A 292 -22.74 5.38 13.78
CA GLN A 292 -22.43 3.98 13.51
C GLN A 292 -20.94 3.69 13.67
N GLN A 293 -20.07 4.60 13.22
CA GLN A 293 -18.63 4.48 13.42
C GLN A 293 -18.25 4.52 14.90
N LEU A 294 -18.78 5.46 15.69
CA LEU A 294 -18.52 5.50 17.13
C LEU A 294 -19.01 4.23 17.84
N LYS A 295 -20.16 3.70 17.43
CA LYS A 295 -20.67 2.42 17.93
C LYS A 295 -19.73 1.27 17.58
N LEU A 296 -19.15 1.27 16.38
CA LEU A 296 -18.13 0.30 16.00
C LEU A 296 -16.88 0.43 16.87
N MET A 297 -16.36 1.64 17.06
CA MET A 297 -15.16 1.90 17.89
C MET A 297 -15.38 1.55 19.36
N TYR A 298 -16.62 1.64 19.86
CA TYR A 298 -16.98 1.20 21.20
C TYR A 298 -16.82 -0.32 21.39
N HIS A 299 -17.21 -1.12 20.38
CA HIS A 299 -17.17 -2.58 20.44
C HIS A 299 -15.83 -3.17 20.01
N ALA A 300 -15.06 -2.45 19.19
CA ALA A 300 -13.81 -2.96 18.69
C ALA A 300 -12.74 -3.08 19.80
N PRO A 301 -11.91 -4.14 19.80
CA PRO A 301 -10.94 -4.37 20.86
C PRO A 301 -9.78 -3.36 20.85
N ALA A 302 -9.42 -2.80 19.69
CA ALA A 302 -8.30 -1.86 19.58
C ALA A 302 -8.56 -0.52 20.28
N THR A 303 -9.78 0.00 20.18
CA THR A 303 -10.15 1.35 20.68
C THR A 303 -11.20 1.30 21.79
N GLY A 304 -11.95 0.21 21.90
CA GLY A 304 -13.11 0.10 22.79
C GLY A 304 -12.80 0.22 24.27
N GLY A 305 -11.57 -0.08 24.71
CA GLY A 305 -11.14 0.18 26.10
C GLY A 305 -11.14 1.67 26.44
N TYR A 306 -10.58 2.50 25.56
CA TYR A 306 -10.55 3.95 25.72
C TYR A 306 -11.95 4.55 25.62
N HIS A 307 -12.74 4.19 24.60
CA HIS A 307 -14.11 4.68 24.46
C HIS A 307 -15.00 4.31 25.65
N ARG A 308 -14.93 3.07 26.15
CA ARG A 308 -15.69 2.65 27.34
C ARG A 308 -15.34 3.48 28.56
N SER A 309 -14.06 3.76 28.78
CA SER A 309 -13.62 4.60 29.91
C SER A 309 -14.19 6.02 29.83
N VAL A 310 -14.21 6.62 28.62
CA VAL A 310 -14.76 7.96 28.40
C VAL A 310 -16.28 7.97 28.58
N TRP A 311 -16.99 7.01 27.99
CA TRP A 311 -18.44 6.89 28.15
C TRP A 311 -18.86 6.64 29.60
N ALA A 312 -18.09 5.85 30.35
CA ALA A 312 -18.33 5.66 31.78
C ALA A 312 -18.18 6.96 32.57
N LYS A 313 -17.13 7.75 32.29
CA LYS A 313 -16.91 9.06 32.92
C LYS A 313 -18.02 10.07 32.59
N ILE A 314 -18.45 10.10 31.33
CA ILE A 314 -19.58 10.91 30.88
C ILE A 314 -20.86 10.48 31.62
N GLY A 315 -21.14 9.18 31.67
CA GLY A 315 -22.28 8.62 32.37
C GLY A 315 -22.30 8.98 33.86
N GLN A 316 -21.17 8.82 34.56
CA GLN A 316 -21.03 9.20 35.97
C GLN A 316 -21.29 10.69 36.22
N THR A 317 -20.93 11.55 35.26
CA THR A 317 -21.13 13.00 35.39
C THR A 317 -22.57 13.38 35.06
N ILE A 318 -23.14 12.85 33.98
CA ILE A 318 -24.45 13.27 33.45
C ILE A 318 -25.60 12.62 34.21
N LEU A 319 -25.49 11.35 34.60
CA LEU A 319 -26.57 10.60 35.24
C LEU A 319 -27.13 11.27 36.52
N PRO A 320 -26.31 11.77 37.47
CA PRO A 320 -26.83 12.48 38.63
C PRO A 320 -27.51 13.80 38.24
N LEU A 321 -26.96 14.55 37.27
CA LEU A 321 -27.57 15.79 36.80
C LEU A 321 -28.93 15.56 36.14
N VAL A 322 -29.08 14.50 35.34
CA VAL A 322 -30.35 14.17 34.69
C VAL A 322 -31.39 13.75 35.73
N HIS A 323 -31.00 13.00 36.75
CA HIS A 323 -31.91 12.62 37.84
C HIS A 323 -32.39 13.82 38.65
N CYS A 324 -31.53 14.81 38.89
CA CYS A 324 -31.89 16.01 39.65
C CYS A 324 -32.68 17.04 38.83
N TYR A 325 -32.30 17.30 37.58
CA TYR A 325 -32.81 18.45 36.83
C TYR A 325 -33.77 18.08 35.69
N ALA A 326 -33.76 16.85 35.18
CA ALA A 326 -34.55 16.52 34.00
C ALA A 326 -34.96 15.03 33.93
N PRO A 327 -35.80 14.54 34.86
CA PRO A 327 -36.18 13.13 34.96
C PRO A 327 -36.92 12.61 33.71
N PHE A 328 -37.55 13.48 32.93
CA PHE A 328 -38.23 13.12 31.67
C PHE A 328 -37.24 12.59 30.60
N LEU A 329 -35.96 12.96 30.66
CA LEU A 329 -34.92 12.47 29.74
C LEU A 329 -34.50 11.02 30.02
N ASN A 330 -34.85 10.44 31.17
CA ASN A 330 -34.48 9.05 31.50
C ASN A 330 -35.06 8.03 30.50
N GLY A 331 -36.28 8.26 29.99
CA GLY A 331 -36.89 7.41 28.97
C GLY A 331 -36.09 7.43 27.65
N LEU A 332 -35.74 8.63 27.17
CA LEU A 332 -34.95 8.79 25.96
C LEU A 332 -33.53 8.27 26.12
N LEU A 333 -32.92 8.50 27.29
CA LEU A 333 -31.58 8.03 27.62
C LEU A 333 -31.51 6.50 27.66
N SER A 334 -32.49 5.84 28.29
CA SER A 334 -32.54 4.38 28.34
C SER A 334 -32.82 3.77 26.96
N ALA A 335 -33.64 4.40 26.12
CA ALA A 335 -33.84 3.99 24.73
C ALA A 335 -32.55 4.12 23.90
N ALA A 336 -31.83 5.25 24.03
CA ALA A 336 -30.55 5.48 23.37
C ALA A 336 -29.48 4.48 23.84
N GLN A 337 -29.41 4.19 25.14
CA GLN A 337 -28.50 3.18 25.69
C GLN A 337 -28.81 1.78 25.13
N ARG A 338 -30.08 1.38 25.05
CA ARG A 338 -30.46 0.09 24.44
C ARG A 338 -30.06 0.01 22.97
N TRP A 339 -30.17 1.10 22.22
CA TRP A 339 -29.72 1.15 20.82
C TRP A 339 -28.19 1.09 20.71
N TRP A 340 -27.48 1.70 21.65
CA TRP A 340 -26.02 1.74 21.69
C TRP A 340 -25.40 0.36 21.99
N PHE A 341 -26.00 -0.39 22.92
CA PHE A 341 -25.48 -1.68 23.40
C PHE A 341 -25.97 -2.91 22.63
N ARG A 342 -26.98 -2.79 21.75
CA ARG A 342 -27.40 -3.86 20.84
C ARG A 342 -26.50 -3.95 19.63
#